data_AF-A0A2A5J388-F1
#
_entry.id   AF-A0A2A5J388-F1
#
_cell.length_a   1.000
_cell.length_b   1.000
_cell.length_c   1.000
_cell.angle_alpha   90.00
_cell.angle_beta   90.00
_cell.angle_gamma   90.00
#
_symmetry.space_group_name_H-M   'P 1'
#
loop_
_entity.id
_entity.type
_entity.pdbx_description
1 polymer ?
#
loop_
_entity_poly.entity_id
_entity_poly.type
_entity_poly.pdbx_seq_one_letter_code
_entity_poly.pdbx_strand_id
1 'polypeptide(L)'
;MSRRILRNFVPDALKKRRESLGMSRPDLARFADVSVTAIADWEKGRRTPGIDTLVQVAKALKCEITDLVDVPDGVRSLADLRILAGLTQPQLGRVTNISTTAIGALERAEVRLTDERAAVLAEALGVDAEAVRAGYDKARNRGIGESP
;
A
#
# COMPACT_ATOMS: atom_id res chain seq x y z
N MET A 1 14.55 -2.14 3.73
CA MET A 1 13.47 -1.89 4.69
C MET A 1 12.81 -0.54 4.42
N SER A 2 12.06 -0.40 3.31
CA SER A 2 11.23 0.79 3.11
C SER A 2 9.83 0.51 3.68
N ARG A 3 9.70 0.54 5.02
CA ARG A 3 8.41 0.47 5.74
C ARG A 3 7.80 1.87 5.85
N ARG A 4 7.87 2.67 4.79
CA ARG A 4 7.50 4.10 4.88
C ARG A 4 5.99 4.26 4.70
N ILE A 5 5.35 4.42 5.86
CA ILE A 5 4.12 5.16 6.20
C ILE A 5 3.10 5.23 5.07
N LEU A 6 2.00 4.50 5.26
CA LEU A 6 0.73 4.71 4.59
C LEU A 6 0.25 6.15 4.87
N ARG A 7 0.76 7.16 4.14
CA ARG A 7 0.36 8.57 4.29
C ARG A 7 -1.16 8.76 4.18
N ASN A 8 -1.82 7.78 3.58
CA ASN A 8 -3.21 7.76 3.23
C ASN A 8 -4.04 6.73 4.03
N PHE A 9 -3.45 6.07 5.05
CA PHE A 9 -4.22 5.18 5.92
C PHE A 9 -5.26 6.00 6.69
N VAL A 10 -6.49 5.48 6.77
CA VAL A 10 -7.63 6.18 7.38
C VAL A 10 -8.02 5.51 8.70
N PRO A 11 -7.60 6.05 9.86
CA PRO A 11 -7.93 5.51 11.19
C PRO A 11 -9.42 5.27 11.42
N ASP A 12 -10.24 6.21 10.96
CA ASP A 12 -11.69 6.15 11.12
C ASP A 12 -12.32 5.03 10.28
N ALA A 13 -11.76 4.73 9.11
CA ALA A 13 -12.25 3.62 8.28
C ALA A 13 -11.97 2.27 8.97
N LEU A 14 -10.78 2.09 9.54
CA LEU A 14 -10.44 0.92 10.36
C LEU A 14 -11.43 0.74 11.51
N LYS A 15 -11.66 1.81 12.29
CA LYS A 15 -12.56 1.79 13.44
C LYS A 15 -13.98 1.45 13.03
N LYS A 16 -14.52 2.15 12.02
CA LYS A 16 -15.89 1.94 11.51
C LYS A 16 -16.08 0.52 11.01
N ARG A 17 -15.11 -0.03 10.25
CA ARG A 17 -15.19 -1.39 9.73
C ARG A 17 -15.20 -2.41 10.87
N ARG A 18 -14.30 -2.28 11.86
CA ARG A 18 -14.29 -3.13 13.05
C ARG A 18 -15.63 -3.10 13.79
N GLU A 19 -16.17 -1.91 14.04
CA GLU A 19 -17.44 -1.73 14.74
C GLU A 19 -18.63 -2.28 13.95
N SER A 20 -18.63 -2.16 12.62
CA SER A 20 -19.67 -2.74 11.76
C SER A 20 -19.73 -4.27 11.80
N LEU A 21 -18.62 -4.93 12.16
CA LEU A 21 -18.53 -6.37 12.35
C LEU A 21 -18.80 -6.81 13.80
N GLY A 22 -19.14 -5.87 14.69
CA GLY A 22 -19.33 -6.13 16.12
C GLY A 22 -18.05 -6.54 16.85
N MET A 23 -16.86 -6.30 16.28
CA MET A 23 -15.59 -6.71 16.86
C MET A 23 -15.11 -5.70 17.90
N SER A 24 -14.63 -6.19 19.05
CA SER A 24 -13.84 -5.36 19.97
C SER A 24 -12.40 -5.18 19.46
N ARG A 25 -11.64 -4.23 20.03
CA ARG A 25 -10.20 -4.11 19.72
C ARG A 25 -9.42 -5.41 20.03
N PRO A 26 -9.63 -6.09 21.18
CA PRO A 26 -9.06 -7.41 21.42
C PRO A 26 -9.42 -8.45 20.38
N ASP A 27 -10.66 -8.46 19.87
CA ASP A 27 -11.06 -9.42 18.82
C ASP A 27 -10.25 -9.20 17.54
N LEU A 28 -10.20 -7.96 17.05
CA LEU A 28 -9.43 -7.64 15.85
C LEU A 28 -7.94 -7.95 16.05
N ALA A 29 -7.39 -7.59 17.21
CA ALA A 29 -6.00 -7.88 17.55
C ALA A 29 -5.70 -9.39 17.46
N ARG A 30 -6.59 -10.23 18.01
CA ARG A 30 -6.48 -11.69 17.92
C ARG A 30 -6.60 -12.21 16.48
N PHE A 31 -7.56 -11.71 15.71
CA PHE A 31 -7.78 -12.18 14.33
C PHE A 31 -6.70 -11.72 13.36
N ALA A 32 -6.08 -10.56 13.60
CA ALA A 32 -5.02 -10.01 12.77
C ALA A 32 -3.60 -10.35 13.27
N ASP A 33 -3.47 -11.10 14.38
CA ASP A 33 -2.19 -11.46 15.01
C ASP A 33 -1.32 -10.23 15.37
N VAL A 34 -1.92 -9.25 16.04
CA VAL A 34 -1.28 -8.01 16.47
C VAL A 34 -1.64 -7.65 17.91
N SER A 35 -0.95 -6.68 18.50
CA SER A 35 -1.29 -6.22 19.86
C SER A 35 -2.54 -5.33 19.88
N VAL A 36 -3.32 -5.41 20.96
CA VAL A 36 -4.46 -4.50 21.20
C VAL A 36 -4.01 -3.04 21.21
N THR A 37 -2.82 -2.77 21.75
CA THR A 37 -2.20 -1.44 21.76
C THR A 37 -1.96 -0.92 20.34
N ALA A 38 -1.50 -1.79 19.41
CA ALA A 38 -1.30 -1.41 18.01
C ALA A 38 -2.62 -1.00 17.35
N ILE A 39 -3.70 -1.79 17.52
CA ILE A 39 -5.04 -1.42 17.03
C ILE A 39 -5.47 -0.06 17.59
N ALA A 40 -5.31 0.15 18.91
CA ALA A 40 -5.69 1.41 19.55
C ALA A 40 -4.85 2.60 19.06
N ASP A 41 -3.57 2.40 18.76
CA ASP A 41 -2.70 3.44 18.21
C ASP A 41 -3.07 3.79 16.77
N TRP A 42 -3.42 2.81 15.95
CA TRP A 42 -3.84 3.02 14.57
C TRP A 42 -5.18 3.74 14.49
N GLU A 43 -6.18 3.33 15.27
CA GLU A 43 -7.48 4.01 15.33
C GLU A 43 -7.41 5.44 15.86
N LYS A 44 -6.37 5.77 16.65
CA LYS A 44 -6.11 7.13 17.13
C LYS A 44 -5.20 7.94 16.21
N GLY A 45 -4.74 7.37 15.09
CA GLY A 45 -3.79 8.01 14.19
C GLY A 45 -2.39 8.24 14.78
N ARG A 46 -2.05 7.60 15.92
CA ARG A 46 -0.72 7.76 16.55
C ARG A 46 0.38 7.02 15.79
N ARG A 47 0.00 5.98 15.05
CA ARG A 47 0.89 5.15 14.21
C ARG A 47 0.09 4.66 13.00
N THR A 48 0.80 4.16 11.99
CA THR A 48 0.21 3.46 10.84
C THR A 48 0.71 2.01 10.81
N PRO A 49 -0.08 1.04 10.35
CA PRO A 49 0.39 -0.32 10.14
C PRO A 49 1.44 -0.37 9.02
N GLY A 50 2.30 -1.40 9.05
CA GLY A 50 3.09 -1.77 7.87
C GLY A 50 2.21 -2.49 6.84
N ILE A 51 2.70 -2.69 5.61
CA ILE A 51 1.92 -3.31 4.53
C ILE A 51 1.50 -4.74 4.88
N ASP A 52 2.43 -5.59 5.32
CA ASP A 52 2.10 -6.98 5.68
C ASP A 52 1.04 -7.03 6.80
N THR A 53 1.16 -6.14 7.78
CA THR A 53 0.19 -6.03 8.88
C THR A 53 -1.16 -5.48 8.40
N LEU A 54 -1.16 -4.53 7.48
CA LEU A 54 -2.38 -4.01 6.89
C LEU A 54 -3.13 -5.11 6.12
N VAL A 55 -2.42 -5.97 5.39
CA VAL A 55 -3.01 -7.15 4.71
C VAL A 55 -3.66 -8.08 5.73
N GLN A 56 -3.00 -8.37 6.86
CA GLN A 56 -3.57 -9.20 7.94
C GLN A 56 -4.84 -8.56 8.53
N VAL A 57 -4.81 -7.26 8.79
CA VAL A 57 -5.95 -6.49 9.32
C VAL A 57 -7.11 -6.46 8.33
N ALA A 58 -6.85 -6.18 7.05
CA ALA A 58 -7.86 -6.16 6.00
C ALA A 58 -8.54 -7.53 5.87
N LYS A 59 -7.75 -8.62 5.90
CA LYS A 59 -8.27 -9.99 5.91
C LYS A 59 -9.13 -10.28 7.13
N ALA A 60 -8.70 -9.89 8.33
CA ALA A 60 -9.48 -10.07 9.56
C ALA A 60 -10.80 -9.29 9.52
N LEU A 61 -10.80 -8.12 8.89
CA LEU A 61 -11.95 -7.24 8.68
C LEU A 61 -12.77 -7.57 7.43
N LYS A 62 -12.38 -8.60 6.68
CA LYS A 62 -13.04 -9.04 5.44
C LYS A 62 -13.29 -7.84 4.51
N CYS A 63 -12.28 -7.02 4.31
CA CYS A 63 -12.33 -5.84 3.47
C CYS A 63 -11.06 -5.75 2.62
N GLU A 64 -11.09 -4.88 1.62
CA GLU A 64 -9.93 -4.61 0.78
C GLU A 64 -9.04 -3.55 1.44
N ILE A 65 -7.78 -3.45 0.99
CA ILE A 65 -6.87 -2.39 1.46
C ILE A 65 -7.38 -1.00 1.06
N THR A 66 -8.03 -0.91 -0.09
CA THR A 66 -8.68 0.32 -0.59
C THR A 66 -9.78 0.82 0.35
N ASP A 67 -10.38 -0.04 1.18
CA ASP A 67 -11.36 0.38 2.19
C ASP A 67 -10.69 1.09 3.40
N LEU A 68 -9.38 0.91 3.58
CA LEU A 68 -8.62 1.41 4.73
C LEU A 68 -7.58 2.48 4.34
N VAL A 69 -7.37 2.70 3.04
CA VAL A 69 -6.38 3.62 2.49
C VAL A 69 -7.01 4.47 1.40
N ASP A 70 -6.99 5.79 1.58
CA ASP A 70 -7.60 6.75 0.66
C ASP A 70 -6.54 7.35 -0.27
N VAL A 71 -6.30 6.70 -1.41
CA VAL A 71 -5.48 7.28 -2.49
C VAL A 71 -6.35 7.48 -3.73
N PRO A 72 -6.67 8.72 -4.12
CA PRO A 72 -7.49 8.97 -5.30
C PRO A 72 -6.78 8.49 -6.57
N ASP A 73 -7.54 7.87 -7.49
CA ASP A 73 -7.00 7.19 -8.68
C ASP A 73 -6.04 8.05 -9.52
N GLY A 74 -6.40 9.31 -9.79
CA GLY A 74 -5.61 10.23 -10.61
C GLY A 74 -4.31 10.75 -9.97
N VAL A 75 -4.01 10.38 -8.73
CA VAL A 75 -2.82 10.83 -8.01
C VAL A 75 -1.96 9.68 -7.47
N ARG A 76 -2.24 8.43 -7.83
CA ARG A 76 -1.48 7.25 -7.37
C ARG A 76 -0.08 7.21 -7.99
N SER A 77 0.94 7.06 -7.16
CA SER A 77 2.29 6.67 -7.58
C SER A 77 2.41 5.16 -7.73
N LEU A 78 3.51 4.67 -8.33
CA LEU A 78 3.80 3.22 -8.34
C LEU A 78 3.84 2.60 -6.93
N ALA A 79 4.32 3.35 -5.93
CA ALA A 79 4.34 2.89 -4.56
C ALA A 79 2.92 2.75 -3.98
N ASP A 80 2.02 3.67 -4.33
CA ASP A 80 0.61 3.61 -3.92
C ASP A 80 -0.09 2.41 -4.56
N LEU A 81 0.08 2.20 -5.86
CA LEU A 81 -0.47 1.03 -6.56
C LEU A 81 -0.01 -0.27 -5.92
N ARG A 82 1.29 -0.36 -5.58
CA ARG A 82 1.84 -1.51 -4.86
C ARG A 82 1.22 -1.71 -3.48
N ILE A 83 1.03 -0.63 -2.73
CA ILE A 83 0.39 -0.67 -1.40
C ILE A 83 -1.05 -1.15 -1.51
N LEU A 84 -1.82 -0.64 -2.47
CA LEU A 84 -3.22 -1.02 -2.68
C LEU A 84 -3.35 -2.48 -3.11
N ALA A 85 -2.38 -3.00 -3.86
CA ALA A 85 -2.26 -4.44 -4.16
C ALA A 85 -1.79 -5.28 -2.96
N GLY A 86 -1.48 -4.67 -1.81
CA GLY A 86 -1.04 -5.38 -0.60
C GLY A 86 0.39 -5.93 -0.68
N LEU A 87 1.22 -5.40 -1.57
CA LEU A 87 2.57 -5.91 -1.81
C LEU A 87 3.64 -5.03 -1.18
N THR A 88 4.68 -5.66 -0.62
CA THR A 88 5.95 -5.00 -0.29
C THR A 88 6.85 -4.96 -1.53
N GLN A 89 7.86 -4.08 -1.56
CA GLN A 89 8.82 -4.04 -2.70
C GLN A 89 9.46 -5.41 -2.98
N PRO A 90 9.90 -6.19 -1.97
CA PRO A 90 10.42 -7.54 -2.22
C PRO A 90 9.37 -8.52 -2.77
N GLN A 91 8.12 -8.45 -2.29
CA GLN A 91 7.04 -9.30 -2.81
C GLN A 91 6.72 -8.95 -4.27
N LEU A 92 6.60 -7.66 -4.60
CA LEU A 92 6.38 -7.21 -5.98
C LEU A 92 7.53 -7.67 -6.89
N GLY A 93 8.77 -7.52 -6.43
CA GLY A 93 9.92 -7.99 -7.18
C GLY A 93 9.89 -9.50 -7.44
N ARG A 94 9.49 -10.28 -6.44
CA ARG A 94 9.36 -11.75 -6.57
C ARG A 94 8.29 -12.15 -7.59
N VAL A 95 7.11 -11.53 -7.56
CA VAL A 95 6.01 -11.89 -8.48
C VAL A 95 6.26 -11.41 -9.91
N THR A 96 7.02 -10.33 -10.09
CA THR A 96 7.35 -9.78 -11.42
C THR A 96 8.69 -10.26 -11.98
N ASN A 97 9.45 -11.04 -11.19
CA ASN A 97 10.85 -11.38 -11.49
C ASN A 97 11.75 -10.13 -11.71
N ILE A 98 11.46 -9.03 -11.01
CA ILE A 98 12.25 -7.80 -11.00
C ILE A 98 12.96 -7.70 -9.64
N SER A 99 14.24 -7.30 -9.62
CA SER A 99 14.93 -7.17 -8.33
C SER A 99 14.27 -6.10 -7.44
N THR A 100 14.26 -6.32 -6.12
CA THR A 100 13.75 -5.34 -5.14
C THR A 100 14.36 -3.95 -5.34
N THR A 101 15.66 -3.88 -5.67
CA THR A 101 16.36 -2.62 -5.96
C THR A 101 15.80 -1.95 -7.21
N ALA A 102 15.55 -2.70 -8.28
CA ALA A 102 14.96 -2.18 -9.50
C ALA A 102 13.50 -1.73 -9.28
N ILE A 103 12.70 -2.45 -8.48
CA ILE A 103 11.36 -2.00 -8.06
C ILE A 103 11.46 -0.64 -7.36
N GLY A 104 12.35 -0.50 -6.37
CA GLY A 104 12.51 0.77 -5.66
C GLY A 104 12.99 1.91 -6.57
N ALA A 105 13.88 1.63 -7.53
CA ALA A 105 14.35 2.63 -8.50
C ALA A 105 13.25 3.03 -9.49
N LEU A 106 12.40 2.09 -9.91
CA LEU A 106 11.22 2.38 -10.74
C LEU A 106 10.22 3.26 -10.00
N GLU A 107 9.94 2.98 -8.72
CA GLU A 107 9.06 3.80 -7.88
C GLU A 107 9.55 5.24 -7.70
N ARG A 108 10.87 5.46 -7.77
CA ARG A 108 11.49 6.79 -7.71
C ARG A 108 11.76 7.39 -9.09
N ALA A 109 11.37 6.71 -10.17
CA ALA A 109 11.68 7.07 -11.54
C ALA A 109 13.19 7.26 -11.84
N GLU A 110 14.07 6.57 -11.09
CA GLU A 110 15.53 6.60 -11.28
C GLU A 110 15.99 5.72 -12.45
N VAL A 111 15.17 4.75 -12.84
CA VAL A 111 15.39 3.92 -14.03
C VAL A 111 14.20 4.00 -14.97
N ARG A 112 14.44 3.75 -16.26
CA ARG A 112 13.39 3.78 -17.30
C ARG A 112 12.37 2.66 -17.09
N LEU A 113 11.09 3.02 -17.18
CA LEU A 113 9.99 2.08 -17.34
C LEU A 113 9.88 1.68 -18.83
N THR A 114 10.05 0.40 -19.13
CA THR A 114 9.82 -0.17 -20.47
C THR A 114 8.38 -0.65 -20.57
N ASP A 115 7.85 -0.82 -21.79
CA ASP A 115 6.49 -1.36 -21.97
C ASP A 115 6.34 -2.77 -21.41
N GLU A 116 7.37 -3.61 -21.56
CA GLU A 116 7.41 -4.94 -20.95
C GLU A 116 7.28 -4.87 -19.42
N ARG A 117 8.07 -4.01 -18.76
CA ARG A 117 7.98 -3.81 -17.31
C ARG A 117 6.63 -3.22 -16.91
N ALA A 118 6.08 -2.30 -17.69
CA ALA A 118 4.77 -1.72 -17.43
C ALA A 118 3.67 -2.79 -17.46
N ALA A 119 3.70 -3.68 -18.46
CA ALA A 119 2.75 -4.79 -18.57
C ALA A 119 2.87 -5.79 -17.41
N VAL A 120 4.08 -6.21 -17.06
CA VAL A 120 4.32 -7.15 -15.96
C VAL A 120 3.91 -6.56 -14.60
N LEU A 121 4.20 -5.27 -14.38
CA LEU A 121 3.76 -4.57 -13.17
C LEU A 121 2.23 -4.43 -13.12
N ALA A 122 1.59 -4.10 -14.25
CA ALA A 122 0.15 -3.94 -14.35
C ALA A 122 -0.58 -5.23 -13.95
N GLU A 123 -0.17 -6.36 -14.51
CA GLU A 123 -0.69 -7.68 -14.17
C GLU A 123 -0.52 -8.00 -12.67
N ALA A 124 0.68 -7.81 -12.14
CA ALA A 124 0.98 -8.10 -10.73
C ALA A 124 0.24 -7.18 -9.74
N LEU A 125 -0.11 -5.96 -10.17
CA LEU A 125 -0.80 -4.96 -9.35
C LEU A 125 -2.33 -4.98 -9.54
N GLY A 126 -2.85 -5.76 -10.49
CA GLY A 126 -4.28 -5.82 -10.79
C GLY A 126 -4.83 -4.50 -11.38
N VAL A 127 -4.01 -3.74 -12.11
CA VAL A 127 -4.38 -2.48 -12.76
C VAL A 127 -3.99 -2.51 -14.23
N ASP A 128 -4.41 -1.53 -15.02
CA ASP A 128 -3.95 -1.40 -16.40
C ASP A 128 -2.54 -0.79 -16.49
N ALA A 129 -1.89 -0.94 -17.65
CA ALA A 129 -0.55 -0.41 -17.89
C ALA A 129 -0.51 1.13 -17.96
N GLU A 130 -1.65 1.80 -18.19
CA GLU A 130 -1.74 3.26 -18.20
C GLU A 130 -1.60 3.82 -16.77
N ALA A 131 -2.27 3.20 -15.79
CA ALA A 131 -2.13 3.53 -14.38
C ALA A 131 -0.68 3.37 -13.89
N VAL A 132 0.01 2.31 -14.33
CA VAL A 132 1.44 2.12 -14.03
C VAL A 132 2.29 3.25 -14.62
N ARG A 133 2.06 3.62 -15.89
CA ARG A 133 2.79 4.72 -16.54
C ARG A 133 2.51 6.07 -15.87
N ALA A 134 1.25 6.37 -15.58
CA ALA A 134 0.86 7.60 -14.89
C ALA A 134 1.51 7.69 -13.50
N GLY A 135 1.52 6.59 -12.74
CA GLY A 135 2.17 6.55 -11.43
C GLY A 135 3.69 6.68 -11.49
N TYR A 136 4.33 6.21 -12.56
CA TYR A 136 5.75 6.43 -12.84
C TYR A 136 6.05 7.89 -13.20
N ASP A 137 5.26 8.47 -14.11
CA ASP A 137 5.42 9.85 -14.56
C ASP A 137 5.22 10.85 -13.43
N LYS A 138 4.34 10.54 -12.47
CA LYS A 138 4.19 11.34 -11.26
C LYS A 138 5.49 11.42 -10.46
N ALA A 139 6.22 10.32 -10.31
CA ALA A 139 7.52 10.33 -9.63
C ALA A 139 8.59 11.08 -10.43
N ARG A 140 8.54 10.97 -11.77
CA ARG A 140 9.44 11.66 -12.70
C ARG A 140 9.25 13.18 -12.73
N ASN A 141 8.01 13.64 -12.61
CA ASN A 141 7.64 15.05 -12.71
C ASN A 141 7.59 15.78 -11.36
N ARG A 142 8.12 15.17 -10.29
CA ARG A 142 8.18 15.78 -8.95
C ARG A 142 9.00 17.06 -8.97
N GLY A 143 8.48 18.11 -8.34
CA GLY A 143 9.21 19.36 -8.14
C GLY A 143 10.41 19.17 -7.21
N ILE A 144 11.45 20.01 -7.36
CA ILE A 144 12.61 20.02 -6.45
C ILE A 144 12.10 20.21 -5.01
N GLY A 145 12.34 19.24 -4.13
CA GLY A 145 11.99 19.30 -2.71
C GLY A 145 10.73 18.51 -2.30
N GLU A 146 9.99 17.93 -3.24
CA GLU A 146 8.87 17.04 -2.90
C GLU A 146 9.40 15.67 -2.42
N SER A 147 9.01 15.27 -1.20
CA SER A 147 9.39 13.96 -0.66
C SER A 147 8.70 12.81 -1.40
N PRO A 148 9.39 11.67 -1.61
CA PRO A 148 8.80 10.49 -2.23
C PRO A 148 7.57 9.92 -1.54
#